data_AF-A0A6L8RTZ6-F1
#
_entry.id   AF-A0A6L8RTZ6-F1
#
_cell.length_a   1.000
_cell.length_b   1.000
_cell.length_c   1.000
_cell.angle_alpha   90.00
_cell.angle_beta   90.00
_cell.angle_gamma   90.00
#
_symmetry.space_group_name_H-M   'P 1'
#
loop_
_entity.id
_entity.type
_entity.pdbx_description
1 polymer ?
#
loop_
_entity_poly.entity_id
_entity_poly.type
_entity_poly.pdbx_seq_one_letter_code
_entity_poly.pdbx_strand_id
1 'polypeptide(L)' 'MKYKTGDKPGAGRYRCDNCGYVVRITSDAEALPACPNCGHHEFTKLED' A
#
# COMPACT_ATOMS: atom_id res chain seq x y z
N MET A 1 7.97 -0.67 -8.12
CA MET A 1 8.43 -1.51 -6.97
C MET A 1 7.21 -2.12 -6.30
N LYS A 2 7.29 -3.39 -5.87
CA LYS A 2 6.22 -4.08 -5.13
C LYS A 2 6.47 -3.96 -3.63
N TYR A 3 5.41 -3.73 -2.87
CA TYR A 3 5.41 -3.58 -1.43
C TYR A 3 4.39 -4.52 -0.82
N LYS A 4 4.56 -4.87 0.46
CA LYS A 4 3.62 -5.75 1.15
C LYS A 4 3.20 -5.19 2.50
N THR A 5 2.14 -5.75 3.07
CA THR A 5 1.70 -5.42 4.42
C THR A 5 2.85 -5.56 5.42
N GLY A 6 3.02 -4.56 6.27
CA GLY A 6 4.12 -4.47 7.23
C GLY A 6 5.35 -3.69 6.73
N ASP A 7 5.54 -3.52 5.41
CA ASP A 7 6.61 -2.67 4.90
C ASP A 7 6.34 -1.19 5.20
N LYS A 8 7.42 -0.41 5.37
CA LYS A 8 7.37 1.05 5.57
C LYS A 8 7.98 1.78 4.38
N PRO A 9 7.28 1.83 3.23
CA PRO A 9 7.79 2.44 2.00
C PRO A 9 7.76 3.97 1.97
N GLY A 10 7.36 4.61 3.06
CA GLY A 10 7.19 6.05 3.13
C GLY A 10 5.80 6.52 2.69
N ALA A 11 5.53 7.81 2.88
CA ALA A 11 4.31 8.44 2.38
C ALA A 11 4.17 8.25 0.85
N GLY A 12 2.93 8.03 0.41
CA GLY A 12 2.62 7.76 -0.99
C GLY A 12 1.28 7.07 -1.20
N ARG A 13 0.92 6.84 -2.46
CA ARG A 13 -0.28 6.09 -2.84
C ARG A 13 0.14 4.68 -3.25
N TYR A 14 -0.57 3.68 -2.75
CA TYR A 14 -0.25 2.27 -2.92
C TYR A 14 -1.49 1.55 -3.42
N ARG A 15 -1.42 1.06 -4.65
CA ARG A 15 -2.51 0.33 -5.30
C ARG A 15 -2.40 -1.15 -5.00
N CYS A 16 -3.46 -1.74 -4.49
CA CYS A 16 -3.60 -3.18 -4.30
C CYS A 16 -3.56 -3.89 -5.67
N ASP A 17 -2.70 -4.88 -5.80
CA ASP A 17 -2.52 -5.64 -7.05
C ASP A 17 -3.73 -6.55 -7.35
N ASN A 18 -4.51 -6.91 -6.32
CA ASN A 18 -5.63 -7.84 -6.43
C ASN A 18 -6.97 -7.16 -6.79
N CYS A 19 -7.37 -6.13 -6.05
CA CYS A 19 -8.66 -5.45 -6.27
C CYS A 19 -8.53 -4.03 -6.85
N GLY A 20 -7.30 -3.50 -6.97
CA GLY A 20 -7.06 -2.14 -7.47
C GLY A 20 -7.31 -1.02 -6.45
N TYR A 21 -7.69 -1.31 -5.21
CA TYR A 21 -7.90 -0.31 -4.16
C TYR A 21 -6.62 0.50 -3.88
N VAL A 22 -6.73 1.82 -3.73
CA VAL A 22 -5.58 2.70 -3.46
C VAL A 22 -5.55 3.10 -1.99
N VAL A 23 -4.54 2.62 -1.27
CA VAL A 23 -4.21 3.03 0.09
C VAL A 23 -3.32 4.26 0.01
N ARG A 24 -3.64 5.31 0.77
CA ARG A 24 -2.79 6.49 0.90
C ARG A 24 -2.10 6.44 2.26
N ILE A 25 -0.77 6.37 2.24
CA ILE A 25 0.05 6.47 3.45
C ILE A 25 0.51 7.92 3.58
N THR A 26 0.27 8.52 4.75
CA THR A 26 0.59 9.93 5.02
C THR A 26 1.87 10.11 5.82
N SER A 27 2.29 9.09 6.57
CA SER A 27 3.50 9.14 7.38
C SER A 27 4.47 8.02 7.01
N ASP A 28 5.77 8.30 7.02
CA ASP A 28 6.82 7.32 6.77
C ASP A 28 6.99 6.28 7.89
N ALA A 29 6.49 6.60 9.09
CA ALA A 29 6.43 5.68 10.22
C ALA A 29 5.33 4.61 10.09
N GLU A 30 4.32 4.85 9.23
CA GLU A 30 3.21 3.92 9.04
C GLU A 30 3.64 2.73 8.19
N ALA A 31 3.35 1.53 8.70
CA ALA A 31 3.47 0.31 7.92
C ALA A 31 2.25 0.18 7.00
N LEU A 32 2.47 -0.38 5.80
CA LEU A 32 1.38 -0.71 4.90
C LEU A 32 0.40 -1.67 5.59
N PRO A 33 -0.89 -1.33 5.70
CA PRO A 33 -1.90 -2.24 6.20
C PRO A 33 -2.22 -3.34 5.17
N ALA A 34 -2.96 -4.36 5.58
CA ALA A 34 -3.65 -5.24 4.63
C ALA A 34 -4.69 -4.44 3.84
N CYS A 35 -5.01 -4.87 2.63
CA CYS A 35 -5.94 -4.14 1.79
C CYS A 35 -7.32 -4.10 2.49
N PRO A 36 -7.88 -2.93 2.81
CA PRO A 36 -9.14 -2.84 3.54
C PRO A 36 -10.33 -3.34 2.72
N ASN A 37 -10.18 -3.44 1.39
CA ASN A 37 -11.26 -3.86 0.49
C ASN A 37 -11.32 -5.39 0.29
N CYS A 38 -10.17 -6.06 0.16
CA CYS A 38 -10.14 -7.51 -0.13
C CYS A 38 -9.21 -8.33 0.77
N GLY A 39 -8.51 -7.70 1.71
CA GLY A 39 -7.55 -8.35 2.59
C GLY A 39 -6.23 -8.77 1.91
N HIS A 40 -5.98 -8.38 0.66
CA HIS A 40 -4.72 -8.71 -0.03
C HIS A 40 -3.52 -7.96 0.59
N HIS A 41 -2.33 -8.58 0.52
CA HIS A 41 -1.15 -8.08 1.21
C HIS A 41 -0.11 -7.45 0.29
N GLU A 42 -0.29 -7.46 -1.03
CA GLU A 42 0.65 -6.87 -1.99
C GLU A 42 0.09 -5.61 -2.65
N PHE A 43 0.98 -4.63 -2.80
CA PHE A 43 0.70 -3.30 -3.32
C PHE A 43 1.80 -2.79 -4.25
N THR A 44 1.41 -1.93 -5.18
CA THR A 44 2.31 -1.21 -6.08
C THR A 44 2.22 0.28 -5.76
N LYS A 45 3.35 0.92 -5.48
CA LYS A 45 3.39 2.38 -5.28
C LYS A 45 3.09 3.08 -6.60
N LEU A 46 2.11 3.98 -6.57
CA LEU A 46 1.79 4.88 -7.65
C LEU A 46 2.60 6.15 -7.41
N GLU A 47 3.65 6.33 -8.21
CA GLU A 47 4.31 7.61 -8.37
C GLU A 47 3.33 8.54 -9.11
N ASP A 48 3.12 9.76 -8.61
CA ASP A 48 2.43 10.81 -9.37
C ASP A 48 3.45 11.46 -10.32
#